data_AF-A0A933G9Q2-F1
#
_entry.id   AF-A0A933G9Q2-F1
#
_cell.length_a   1.000
_cell.length_b   1.000
_cell.length_c   1.000
_cell.angle_alpha   90.00
_cell.angle_beta   90.00
_cell.angle_gamma   90.00
#
_symmetry.space_group_name_H-M   'P 1'
#
loop_
_entity.id
_entity.type
_entity.pdbx_description
1 polymer ?
#
loop_
_entity_poly.entity_id
_entity_poly.type
_entity_poly.pdbx_seq_one_letter_code
_entity_poly.pdbx_strand_id
1 'polypeptide(L)'
;DLTIISSAGGLAVTGGIVNVTPRAGFGVGEYPLLDYTTSFTGSAGNLTIGSVPGGFVYAFVNNPGTTSINLVVAAPGDHDQDGDVDQEDFGYFQACLQGPGWTTTDPACLWARLDPDEDIDMDDYAVFEACHSGANVQADAPCGP
;
A
#
# COMPACT_ATOMS: atom_id res chain seq x y z
N ASP A 1 -1.25 2.38 -17.21
CA ASP A 1 -0.76 1.97 -18.53
C ASP A 1 0.03 0.70 -18.30
N LEU A 2 -0.31 -0.40 -18.98
CA LEU A 2 0.29 -1.71 -18.75
C LEU A 2 1.49 -1.87 -19.68
N THR A 3 2.69 -2.03 -19.13
CA THR A 3 3.89 -2.24 -19.93
C THR A 3 4.22 -3.74 -19.97
N ILE A 4 4.09 -4.36 -21.13
CA ILE A 4 4.35 -5.80 -21.31
C ILE A 4 5.82 -6.01 -21.70
N ILE A 5 6.59 -6.78 -20.91
CA ILE A 5 7.99 -7.10 -21.19
C ILE A 5 8.11 -8.58 -21.59
N SER A 6 8.10 -8.85 -22.90
CA SER A 6 8.22 -10.20 -23.47
C SER A 6 9.67 -10.55 -23.84
N SER A 7 10.53 -10.66 -22.83
CA SER A 7 11.96 -10.99 -23.01
C SER A 7 12.22 -12.48 -22.71
N ALA A 8 12.95 -13.17 -23.59
CA ALA A 8 13.35 -14.56 -23.39
C ALA A 8 14.28 -14.74 -22.16
N GLY A 9 15.02 -13.68 -21.79
CA GLY A 9 15.86 -13.64 -20.60
C GLY A 9 15.11 -13.31 -19.31
N GLY A 10 13.79 -13.14 -19.38
CA GLY A 10 12.96 -12.72 -18.25
C GLY A 10 13.00 -11.21 -18.01
N LEU A 11 12.45 -10.79 -16.88
CA LEU A 11 12.48 -9.42 -16.40
C LEU A 11 13.57 -9.27 -15.33
N ALA A 12 14.45 -8.28 -15.51
CA ALA A 12 15.41 -7.87 -14.50
C ALA A 12 15.15 -6.41 -14.14
N VAL A 13 14.79 -6.16 -12.88
CA VAL A 13 14.60 -4.81 -12.37
C VAL A 13 15.83 -4.42 -11.55
N THR A 14 16.63 -3.50 -12.09
CA THR A 14 17.87 -3.01 -11.47
C THR A 14 17.71 -1.63 -10.84
N GLY A 15 16.55 -1.00 -11.00
CA GLY A 15 16.28 0.37 -10.58
C GLY A 15 15.16 0.98 -11.43
N GLY A 16 14.39 1.89 -10.87
CA GLY A 16 13.40 2.67 -11.61
C GLY A 16 12.53 3.51 -10.69
N ILE A 17 12.06 4.65 -11.17
CA ILE A 17 11.08 5.47 -10.46
C ILE A 17 9.74 5.34 -11.19
N VAL A 18 8.70 4.99 -10.44
CA VAL A 18 7.32 4.96 -10.95
C VAL A 18 6.57 6.16 -10.37
N ASN A 19 6.11 7.05 -11.25
CA ASN A 19 5.21 8.14 -10.87
C ASN A 19 3.77 7.74 -11.21
N VAL A 20 2.84 8.03 -10.30
CA VAL A 20 1.41 7.78 -10.49
C VAL A 20 0.72 9.10 -10.76
N THR A 21 0.04 9.20 -11.90
CA THR A 21 -0.86 10.32 -12.20
C THR A 21 -2.28 9.78 -12.20
N PRO A 22 -3.14 10.21 -11.26
CA PRO A 22 -4.46 9.63 -11.09
C PRO A 22 -5.36 9.99 -12.29
N ARG A 23 -6.24 9.05 -12.65
CA ARG A 23 -7.36 9.28 -13.56
C ARG A 23 -8.66 9.19 -12.77
N ALA A 24 -9.77 9.61 -13.39
CA ALA A 24 -11.09 9.40 -12.79
C ALA A 24 -11.29 7.90 -12.48
N GLY A 25 -11.71 7.60 -11.24
CA GLY A 25 -11.87 6.23 -10.75
C GLY A 25 -10.57 5.58 -10.28
N PHE A 26 -9.50 6.35 -10.03
CA PHE A 26 -8.33 5.85 -9.31
C PHE A 26 -8.64 5.75 -7.82
N GLY A 27 -8.28 4.62 -7.21
CA GLY A 27 -8.53 4.31 -5.79
C GLY A 27 -7.77 3.05 -5.35
N VAL A 28 -8.27 2.40 -4.31
CA VAL A 28 -7.70 1.15 -3.78
C VAL A 28 -7.74 0.06 -4.83
N GLY A 29 -6.75 -0.83 -4.80
CA GLY A 29 -6.70 -2.04 -5.60
C GLY A 29 -5.34 -2.33 -6.21
N GLU A 30 -5.32 -3.37 -7.04
CA GLU A 30 -4.13 -3.83 -7.73
C GLU A 30 -4.09 -3.38 -9.19
N TYR A 31 -2.97 -2.77 -9.57
CA TYR A 31 -2.73 -2.27 -10.90
C TYR A 31 -1.53 -2.98 -11.51
N PRO A 32 -1.72 -3.88 -12.48
CA PRO A 32 -0.62 -4.51 -13.19
C PRO A 32 0.26 -3.45 -13.85
N LEU A 33 1.58 -3.48 -13.56
CA LEU A 33 2.55 -2.53 -14.12
C LEU A 33 3.41 -3.18 -15.18
N LEU A 34 4.04 -4.30 -14.83
CA LEU A 34 5.01 -5.02 -15.65
C LEU A 34 4.60 -6.49 -15.75
N ASP A 35 4.40 -6.96 -16.98
CA ASP A 35 4.28 -8.40 -17.23
C ASP A 35 5.62 -8.97 -17.69
N TYR A 36 5.93 -10.19 -17.25
CA TYR A 36 7.10 -10.95 -17.68
C TYR A 36 6.71 -12.37 -18.08
N THR A 37 7.52 -13.05 -18.91
CA THR A 37 7.08 -14.32 -19.54
C THR A 37 7.82 -15.56 -19.06
N THR A 38 8.94 -15.41 -18.35
CA THR A 38 9.78 -16.56 -17.96
C THR A 38 10.19 -16.50 -16.49
N SER A 39 11.09 -15.59 -16.13
CA SER A 39 11.57 -15.42 -14.77
C SER A 39 11.68 -13.94 -14.41
N PHE A 40 11.44 -13.64 -13.14
CA PHE A 40 11.81 -12.37 -12.55
C PHE A 40 13.12 -12.54 -11.79
N THR A 41 14.13 -11.75 -12.16
CA THR A 41 15.43 -11.72 -11.49
C THR A 41 15.62 -10.35 -10.84
N GLY A 42 16.01 -10.34 -9.56
CA GLY A 42 16.09 -9.11 -8.75
C GLY A 42 14.95 -9.02 -7.72
N SER A 43 14.61 -7.79 -7.32
CA SER A 43 13.58 -7.50 -6.32
C SER A 43 12.67 -6.39 -6.81
N ALA A 44 11.36 -6.52 -6.55
CA ALA A 44 10.41 -5.44 -6.82
C ALA A 44 10.76 -4.18 -5.99
N GLY A 45 11.42 -4.35 -4.85
CA GLY A 45 11.95 -3.25 -4.02
C GLY A 45 13.09 -2.45 -4.66
N ASN A 46 13.59 -2.85 -5.83
CA ASN A 46 14.48 -2.01 -6.64
C ASN A 46 13.71 -0.89 -7.38
N LEU A 47 12.38 -0.95 -7.42
CA LEU A 47 11.55 0.17 -7.86
C LEU A 47 11.31 1.13 -6.70
N THR A 48 11.34 2.42 -7.02
CA THR A 48 11.04 3.51 -6.09
C THR A 48 9.74 4.17 -6.52
N ILE A 49 8.88 4.43 -5.54
CA ILE A 49 7.67 5.21 -5.73
C ILE A 49 8.07 6.69 -5.79
N GLY A 50 7.74 7.35 -6.89
CA GLY A 50 8.02 8.76 -7.12
C GLY A 50 6.86 9.64 -6.66
N SER A 51 6.42 10.54 -7.52
CA SER A 51 5.22 11.36 -7.28
C SER A 51 3.96 10.50 -7.38
N VAL A 52 3.12 10.56 -6.36
CA VAL A 52 1.82 9.85 -6.26
C VAL A 52 0.76 10.75 -5.63
N PRO A 53 -0.54 10.47 -5.82
CA PRO A 53 -1.60 11.05 -5.00
C PRO A 53 -1.39 10.73 -3.51
N GLY A 54 -1.59 11.73 -2.64
CA GLY A 54 -1.61 11.52 -1.19
C GLY A 54 -2.88 10.76 -0.74
N GLY A 55 -2.87 10.31 0.51
CA GLY A 55 -4.00 9.61 1.13
C GLY A 55 -4.17 8.15 0.72
N PHE A 56 -3.11 7.52 0.22
CA PHE A 56 -3.03 6.08 -0.06
C PHE A 56 -1.65 5.54 0.30
N VAL A 57 -1.59 4.26 0.61
CA VAL A 57 -0.36 3.48 0.77
C VAL A 57 -0.06 2.76 -0.54
N TYR A 58 1.20 2.78 -0.97
CA TYR A 58 1.62 2.20 -2.25
C TYR A 58 2.73 1.17 -2.04
N ALA A 59 2.62 0.02 -2.71
CA ALA A 59 3.64 -1.01 -2.70
C ALA A 59 3.79 -1.68 -4.06
N PHE A 60 4.98 -2.22 -4.34
CA PHE A 60 5.19 -3.10 -5.48
C PHE A 60 5.15 -4.55 -5.02
N VAL A 61 4.23 -5.32 -5.59
CA VAL A 61 4.09 -6.75 -5.31
C VAL A 61 4.48 -7.55 -6.53
N ASN A 62 5.41 -8.48 -6.35
CA ASN A 62 5.75 -9.46 -7.37
C ASN A 62 4.81 -10.67 -7.25
N ASN A 63 4.14 -11.01 -8.34
CA ASN A 63 3.19 -12.11 -8.45
C ASN A 63 3.73 -13.19 -9.41
N PRO A 64 4.54 -14.16 -8.94
CA PRO A 64 5.10 -15.21 -9.79
C PRO A 64 4.06 -16.09 -10.48
N GLY A 65 2.88 -16.27 -9.87
CA GLY A 65 1.80 -17.09 -10.42
C GLY A 65 1.15 -16.50 -11.67
N THR A 66 1.02 -15.17 -11.74
CA THR A 66 0.51 -14.43 -12.90
C THR A 66 1.62 -13.81 -13.74
N THR A 67 2.88 -14.02 -13.33
CA THR A 67 4.08 -13.46 -13.94
C THR A 67 4.00 -11.94 -14.13
N SER A 68 3.59 -11.24 -13.08
CA SER A 68 3.41 -9.79 -13.09
C SER A 68 4.04 -9.11 -11.88
N ILE A 69 4.41 -7.84 -12.03
CA ILE A 69 4.67 -6.92 -10.93
C ILE A 69 3.52 -5.91 -10.92
N ASN A 70 2.79 -5.87 -9.81
CA ASN A 70 1.64 -5.00 -9.60
C ASN A 70 2.03 -3.83 -8.70
N LEU A 71 1.42 -2.67 -8.94
CA LEU A 71 1.29 -1.62 -7.94
C LEU A 71 0.04 -1.93 -7.11
N VAL A 72 0.23 -2.12 -5.82
CA VAL A 72 -0.87 -2.22 -4.86
C VAL A 72 -1.08 -0.84 -4.27
N VAL A 73 -2.34 -0.38 -4.27
CA VAL A 73 -2.80 0.85 -3.65
C VAL A 73 -3.77 0.44 -2.56
N ALA A 74 -3.48 0.79 -1.31
CA ALA A 74 -4.32 0.49 -0.16
C ALA A 74 -4.69 1.78 0.57
N ALA A 75 -5.80 1.75 1.31
CA ALA A 75 -6.12 2.84 2.23
C ALA A 75 -5.24 2.74 3.49
N PRO A 76 -4.82 3.86 4.10
CA PRO A 76 -4.26 3.82 5.44
C PRO A 76 -5.23 3.14 6.41
N GLY A 77 -4.74 2.19 7.20
CA GLY A 77 -5.54 1.46 8.17
C GLY A 77 -6.11 0.12 7.70
N ASP A 78 -6.07 -0.19 6.39
CA ASP A 78 -6.44 -1.50 5.81
C ASP A 78 -5.35 -2.54 6.13
N HIS A 79 -5.46 -3.20 7.29
CA HIS A 79 -4.45 -4.09 7.82
C HIS A 79 -4.55 -5.49 7.25
N ASP A 80 -5.78 -6.00 7.11
CA ASP A 80 -6.02 -7.34 6.62
C ASP A 80 -5.99 -7.46 5.08
N GLN A 81 -5.90 -6.31 4.39
CA GLN A 81 -5.69 -6.16 2.95
C GLN A 81 -6.87 -6.65 2.14
N ASP A 82 -8.09 -6.52 2.64
CA ASP A 82 -9.31 -6.88 1.94
C ASP A 82 -9.89 -5.74 1.07
N GLY A 83 -9.33 -4.54 1.19
CA GLY A 83 -9.64 -3.37 0.37
C GLY A 83 -10.63 -2.39 1.00
N ASP A 84 -11.02 -2.62 2.25
CA ASP A 84 -11.76 -1.63 3.05
C ASP A 84 -11.06 -1.30 4.37
N VAL A 85 -11.62 -0.33 5.09
CA VAL A 85 -11.16 0.01 6.45
C VAL A 85 -12.36 -0.09 7.36
N ASP A 86 -12.34 -1.07 8.26
CA ASP A 86 -13.51 -1.41 9.04
C ASP A 86 -13.22 -1.81 10.50
N GLN A 87 -14.11 -2.60 11.11
CA GLN A 87 -13.99 -3.01 12.51
C GLN A 87 -13.00 -4.16 12.72
N GLU A 88 -12.72 -4.98 11.71
CA GLU A 88 -11.68 -6.01 11.76
C GLU A 88 -10.31 -5.34 11.84
N ASP A 89 -10.04 -4.38 10.95
CA ASP A 89 -8.84 -3.53 11.00
C ASP A 89 -8.69 -2.79 12.32
N PHE A 90 -9.80 -2.23 12.82
CA PHE A 90 -9.78 -1.52 14.09
C PHE A 90 -9.37 -2.44 15.24
N GLY A 91 -9.77 -3.71 15.22
CA GLY A 91 -9.33 -4.71 16.20
C GLY A 91 -7.81 -4.87 16.23
N TYR A 92 -7.16 -4.84 15.07
CA TYR A 92 -5.70 -4.85 14.96
C TYR A 92 -5.10 -3.52 15.43
N PHE A 93 -5.68 -2.39 15.02
CA PHE A 93 -5.21 -1.05 15.40
C PHE A 93 -5.23 -0.86 16.92
N GLN A 94 -6.31 -1.29 17.57
CA GLN A 94 -6.48 -1.23 19.02
C GLN A 94 -5.38 -1.98 19.78
N ALA A 95 -4.87 -3.09 19.23
CA ALA A 95 -3.79 -3.84 19.83
C ALA A 95 -2.44 -3.10 19.81
N CYS A 96 -2.32 -2.09 18.94
CA CYS A 96 -1.10 -1.30 18.73
C CYS A 96 -1.10 0.07 19.40
N LEU A 97 -2.25 0.53 19.94
CA LEU A 97 -2.35 1.79 20.68
C LEU A 97 -1.41 1.80 21.91
N GLN A 98 -0.50 2.77 21.93
CA GLN A 98 0.45 2.99 23.04
C GLN A 98 0.23 4.33 23.73
N GLY A 99 -0.28 5.32 22.98
CA GLY A 99 -0.53 6.68 23.44
C GLY A 99 0.62 7.64 23.15
N PRO A 100 0.39 8.95 23.35
CA PRO A 100 1.31 10.00 22.93
C PRO A 100 2.67 9.91 23.62
N GLY A 101 3.73 10.19 22.86
CA GLY A 101 5.11 10.24 23.29
C GLY A 101 5.82 8.89 23.39
N TRP A 102 5.17 7.79 22.98
CA TRP A 102 5.75 6.45 22.98
C TRP A 102 6.14 6.02 21.57
N THR A 103 7.40 6.28 21.21
CA THR A 103 7.94 5.86 19.91
C THR A 103 7.72 4.35 19.69
N THR A 104 6.93 4.01 18.68
CA THR A 104 6.69 2.61 18.34
C THR A 104 7.92 2.02 17.65
N THR A 105 8.41 0.92 18.21
CA THR A 105 9.53 0.15 17.64
C THR A 105 9.14 -1.30 17.32
N ASP A 106 7.93 -1.72 17.67
CA ASP A 106 7.43 -3.06 17.36
C ASP A 106 7.08 -3.14 15.87
N PRO A 107 7.79 -3.96 15.08
CA PRO A 107 7.49 -4.13 13.66
C PRO A 107 6.06 -4.59 13.38
N ALA A 108 5.42 -5.30 14.31
CA ALA A 108 4.02 -5.72 14.18
C ALA A 108 3.03 -4.57 14.29
N CYS A 109 3.44 -3.41 14.83
CA CYS A 109 2.60 -2.24 15.01
C CYS A 109 2.98 -1.04 14.15
N LEU A 110 4.13 -1.06 13.47
CA LEU A 110 4.56 0.05 12.62
C LEU A 110 3.56 0.41 11.51
N TRP A 111 2.65 -0.50 11.14
CA TRP A 111 1.59 -0.22 10.17
C TRP A 111 0.51 0.72 10.71
N ALA A 112 0.29 0.73 12.03
CA ALA A 112 -0.74 1.54 12.70
C ALA A 112 -0.26 2.97 13.03
N ARG A 113 0.99 3.30 12.68
CA ARG A 113 1.48 4.67 12.67
C ARG A 113 1.11 5.33 11.34
N LEU A 114 -0.08 5.91 11.32
CA LEU A 114 -0.77 6.45 10.15
C LEU A 114 -0.55 7.95 9.98
N ASP A 115 -0.10 8.63 11.02
CA ASP A 115 0.27 10.03 10.99
C ASP A 115 1.80 10.23 10.80
N PRO A 116 2.29 11.47 10.58
CA PRO A 116 3.70 11.72 10.30
C PRO A 116 4.67 11.61 11.49
N ASP A 117 4.22 11.26 12.70
CA ASP A 117 5.08 11.23 13.88
C ASP A 117 5.70 9.83 14.16
N GLU A 118 6.05 9.53 15.40
CA GLU A 118 6.73 8.29 15.79
C GLU A 118 5.95 7.41 16.76
N ASP A 119 4.80 7.85 17.29
CA ASP A 119 3.99 7.09 18.24
C ASP A 119 2.73 6.51 17.59
N ILE A 120 1.89 5.82 18.37
CA ILE A 120 0.61 5.27 17.90
C ILE A 120 -0.45 5.70 18.90
N ASP A 121 -1.22 6.71 18.54
CA ASP A 121 -2.13 7.38 19.44
C ASP A 121 -3.46 7.83 18.78
N MET A 122 -4.08 8.89 19.31
CA MET A 122 -5.36 9.38 18.83
C MET A 122 -5.27 10.18 17.52
N ASP A 123 -4.09 10.71 17.18
CA ASP A 123 -3.86 11.39 15.91
C ASP A 123 -3.78 10.36 14.77
N ASP A 124 -3.17 9.18 15.00
CA ASP A 124 -3.28 8.03 14.08
C ASP A 124 -4.71 7.51 13.95
N TYR A 125 -5.43 7.43 15.08
CA TYR A 125 -6.83 7.03 15.06
C TYR A 125 -7.68 8.01 14.23
N ALA A 126 -7.37 9.30 14.24
CA ALA A 126 -8.07 10.28 13.41
C ALA A 126 -7.86 10.01 11.90
N VAL A 127 -6.67 9.53 11.51
CA VAL A 127 -6.41 9.05 10.14
C VAL A 127 -7.20 7.78 9.85
N PHE A 128 -7.18 6.80 10.77
CA PHE A 128 -7.97 5.58 10.64
C PHE A 128 -9.47 5.86 10.46
N GLU A 129 -10.05 6.71 11.30
CA GLU A 129 -11.46 7.11 11.23
C GLU A 129 -11.79 7.84 9.93
N ALA A 130 -10.87 8.66 9.42
CA ALA A 130 -11.03 9.31 8.13
C ALA A 130 -11.03 8.33 6.95
N CYS A 131 -10.35 7.19 7.09
CA CYS A 131 -10.31 6.12 6.11
C CYS A 131 -11.45 5.10 6.24
N HIS A 132 -12.10 5.02 7.40
CA HIS A 132 -13.16 4.06 7.67
C HIS A 132 -14.29 4.15 6.64
N SER A 133 -14.39 3.12 5.82
CA SER A 133 -15.42 2.95 4.78
C SER A 133 -16.50 1.96 5.23
N GLY A 134 -16.14 1.01 6.10
CA GLY A 134 -16.99 -0.06 6.62
C GLY A 134 -16.91 -1.35 5.79
N ALA A 135 -17.31 -2.45 6.42
CA ALA A 135 -17.20 -3.79 5.86
C ALA A 135 -17.79 -3.91 4.44
N ASN A 136 -17.02 -4.50 3.55
CA ASN A 136 -17.26 -4.68 2.12
C ASN A 136 -17.53 -3.36 1.37
N VAL A 137 -17.00 -2.23 1.86
CA VAL A 137 -17.09 -0.92 1.20
C VAL A 137 -15.69 -0.46 0.86
N GLN A 138 -15.34 -0.56 -0.42
CA GLN A 138 -14.00 -0.21 -0.89
C GLN A 138 -13.59 1.23 -0.48
N ALA A 139 -12.41 1.36 0.14
CA ALA A 139 -11.88 2.61 0.67
C ALA A 139 -11.23 3.49 -0.43
N ASP A 140 -11.96 3.77 -1.52
CA ASP A 140 -11.45 4.49 -2.70
C ASP A 140 -11.22 5.99 -2.49
N ALA A 141 -11.74 6.56 -1.41
CA ALA A 141 -11.54 7.97 -1.10
C ALA A 141 -10.15 8.17 -0.49
N PRO A 142 -9.31 9.09 -1.01
CA PRO A 142 -8.04 9.38 -0.39
C PRO A 142 -8.28 9.93 1.02
N CYS A 143 -7.57 9.36 1.99
CA CYS A 143 -7.71 9.66 3.41
C CYS A 143 -6.34 9.65 4.06
N GLY A 144 -6.11 10.52 5.04
CA GLY A 144 -4.79 10.68 5.65
C GLY A 144 -3.81 11.53 4.83
N PRO A 145 -2.57 11.67 5.34
CA PRO A 145 -1.54 12.55 4.78
C PRO A 145 -0.90 12.07 3.46
#